data_AF-A0A3D3JL49-F1
#
_entry.id   AF-A0A3D3JL49-F1
#
_cell.length_a   1.000
_cell.length_b   1.000
_cell.length_c   1.000
_cell.angle_alpha   90.00
_cell.angle_beta   90.00
_cell.angle_gamma   90.00
#
_symmetry.space_group_name_H-M   'P 1'
#
loop_
_entity.id
_entity.type
_entity.pdbx_description
1 polymer ?
#
loop_
_entity_poly.entity_id
_entity_poly.type
_entity_poly.pdbx_seq_one_letter_code
_entity_poly.pdbx_strand_id
1 'polypeptide(L)'
;ARKQAEELKRQQEEEIASQMAQFAEKQKRLKEEARRKEFKQRAEQQKNSLAAVIKKTSEDPQIAVYLPEIDDVTKTAETLMEQENYELAIATYKQLIDAVHNMELRALQEKKKEVEKLQEQVAAIHEEAKRFEGASPKFAQAFVDADVSRTMAEEYRTKKQFGLAITEFKKAVDKYNAIISKGNEKYHGETGKNWTIPMVNIELVWIDKLKIWAGQYEVTNAQYRKYKPLHDSKKAEEGFSLNGDDQPVIEVTYYNCVAYCSWLNSTMARDEFLPDGYEFRLPTKKEWQTIATTDIDRLYPWGNEWPPENGNYANQEVFPEDWDLAGYADKFAVTCDVKDSGKNAWDLFGLSGNVWEWTSDEREGRRG
;
A
#
# COMPACT_ATOMS: atom_id res chain seq x y z
N ALA A 1 -100.67 42.86 36.92
CA ALA A 1 -100.38 41.67 37.74
C ALA A 1 -100.03 40.44 36.89
N ARG A 2 -100.97 39.67 36.32
CA ARG A 2 -100.67 38.39 35.64
C ARG A 2 -99.83 38.54 34.36
N LYS A 3 -100.16 39.49 33.48
CA LYS A 3 -99.34 39.83 32.30
C LYS A 3 -97.93 40.31 32.65
N GLN A 4 -97.81 41.13 33.70
CA GLN A 4 -96.49 41.60 34.18
C GLN A 4 -95.64 40.45 34.75
N ALA A 5 -96.24 39.45 35.40
CA ALA A 5 -95.52 38.29 35.91
C ALA A 5 -95.04 37.35 34.78
N GLU A 6 -95.84 37.16 33.73
CA GLU A 6 -95.43 36.40 32.53
C GLU A 6 -94.33 37.11 31.75
N GLU A 7 -94.39 38.45 31.65
CA GLU A 7 -93.37 39.25 30.98
C GLU A 7 -92.05 39.28 31.76
N LEU A 8 -92.12 39.37 33.09
CA LEU A 8 -90.95 39.24 33.97
C LEU A 8 -90.31 37.85 33.88
N LYS A 9 -91.14 36.78 33.83
CA LYS A 9 -90.66 35.40 33.68
C LYS A 9 -89.98 35.20 32.32
N ARG A 10 -90.55 35.75 31.24
CA ARG A 10 -89.95 35.71 29.91
C ARG A 10 -88.63 36.49 29.86
N GLN A 11 -88.56 37.67 30.49
CA GLN A 11 -87.31 38.43 30.62
C GLN A 11 -86.24 37.65 31.39
N GLN A 12 -86.61 36.97 32.49
CA GLN A 12 -85.69 36.10 33.22
C GLN A 12 -85.23 34.88 32.39
N GLU A 13 -86.12 34.25 31.63
CA GLU A 13 -85.78 33.12 30.76
C GLU A 13 -84.84 33.57 29.62
N GLU A 14 -85.08 34.74 29.00
CA GLU A 14 -84.20 35.33 27.99
C GLU A 14 -82.83 35.73 28.58
N GLU A 15 -82.79 36.24 29.80
CA GLU A 15 -81.54 36.59 30.51
C GLU A 15 -80.71 35.34 30.87
N ILE A 16 -81.36 34.28 31.37
CA ILE A 16 -80.70 32.99 31.65
C ILE A 16 -80.15 32.37 30.36
N ALA A 17 -80.92 32.38 29.26
CA ALA A 17 -80.46 31.88 27.97
C ALA A 17 -79.25 32.67 27.43
N SER A 18 -79.25 34.01 27.58
CA SER A 18 -78.13 34.88 27.23
C SER A 18 -76.88 34.57 28.06
N GLN A 19 -77.01 34.40 29.37
CA GLN A 19 -75.90 34.03 30.25
C GLN A 19 -75.34 32.64 29.93
N MET A 20 -76.19 31.66 29.60
CA MET A 20 -75.75 30.33 29.17
C MET A 20 -75.00 30.38 27.83
N ALA A 21 -75.46 31.19 26.86
CA ALA A 21 -74.77 31.39 25.59
C ALA A 21 -73.38 32.04 25.78
N GLN A 22 -73.30 33.10 26.60
CA GLN A 22 -72.03 33.75 26.95
C GLN A 22 -71.07 32.79 27.68
N PHE A 23 -71.59 31.94 28.57
CA PHE A 23 -70.79 30.92 29.25
C PHE A 23 -70.28 29.85 28.27
N ALA A 24 -71.12 29.36 27.37
CA ALA A 24 -70.73 28.41 26.33
C ALA A 24 -69.66 28.98 25.39
N GLU A 25 -69.79 30.25 24.99
CA GLU A 25 -68.81 30.95 24.16
C GLU A 25 -67.48 31.18 24.91
N LYS A 26 -67.53 31.55 26.19
CA LYS A 26 -66.34 31.64 27.05
C LYS A 26 -65.64 30.28 27.21
N GLN A 27 -66.39 29.20 27.40
CA GLN A 27 -65.85 27.84 27.47
C GLN A 27 -65.21 27.40 26.14
N LYS A 28 -65.84 27.75 25.01
CA LYS A 28 -65.27 27.51 23.68
C LYS A 28 -63.95 28.25 23.50
N ARG A 29 -63.90 29.54 23.86
CA ARG A 29 -62.68 30.37 23.79
C ARG A 29 -61.55 29.82 24.67
N LEU A 30 -61.86 29.42 25.91
CA LEU A 30 -60.88 28.82 26.82
C LEU A 30 -60.31 27.50 26.29
N LYS A 31 -61.15 26.64 25.69
CA LYS A 31 -60.69 25.41 25.03
C LYS A 31 -59.81 25.69 23.83
N GLU A 32 -60.15 26.71 23.04
CA GLU A 32 -59.41 27.11 21.86
C GLU A 32 -58.05 27.74 22.22
N GLU A 33 -58.00 28.57 23.26
CA GLU A 33 -56.76 29.10 23.85
C GLU A 33 -55.87 27.99 24.41
N ALA A 34 -56.45 27.02 25.15
CA ALA A 34 -55.71 25.88 25.70
C ALA A 34 -55.11 25.02 24.58
N ARG A 35 -55.92 24.67 23.57
CA ARG A 35 -55.48 23.95 22.37
C ARG A 35 -54.35 24.71 21.68
N ARG A 36 -54.52 26.02 21.46
CA ARG A 36 -53.53 26.85 20.79
C ARG A 36 -52.20 26.90 21.54
N LYS A 37 -52.24 26.96 22.88
CA LYS A 37 -51.04 26.88 23.73
C LYS A 37 -50.34 25.53 23.63
N GLU A 38 -51.09 24.43 23.59
CA GLU A 38 -50.56 23.07 23.40
C GLU A 38 -49.88 22.92 22.04
N PHE A 39 -50.55 23.33 20.96
CA PHE A 39 -49.98 23.27 19.61
C PHE A 39 -48.74 24.16 19.48
N LYS A 40 -48.73 25.36 20.08
CA LYS A 40 -47.53 26.21 20.15
C LYS A 40 -46.36 25.51 20.82
N GLN A 41 -46.60 24.89 22.00
CA GLN A 41 -45.55 24.17 22.73
C GLN A 41 -45.01 22.99 21.91
N ARG A 42 -45.90 22.26 21.24
CA ARG A 42 -45.51 21.14 20.37
C ARG A 42 -44.73 21.60 19.14
N ALA A 43 -45.10 22.72 18.53
CA ALA A 43 -44.37 23.29 17.41
C ALA A 43 -42.96 23.73 17.83
N GLU A 44 -42.82 24.35 19.01
CA GLU A 44 -41.52 24.72 19.57
C GLU A 44 -40.63 23.50 19.87
N GLN A 45 -41.23 22.41 20.36
CA GLN A 45 -40.51 21.13 20.52
C GLN A 45 -39.99 20.61 19.18
N GLN A 46 -40.80 20.64 18.11
CA GLN A 46 -40.36 20.22 16.78
C GLN A 46 -39.26 21.11 16.21
N LYS A 47 -39.35 22.44 16.41
CA LYS A 47 -38.29 23.38 16.05
C LYS A 47 -36.95 23.03 16.73
N ASN A 48 -36.99 22.78 18.04
CA ASN A 48 -35.80 22.38 18.79
C ASN A 48 -35.26 21.02 18.36
N SER A 49 -36.13 20.05 18.05
CA SER A 49 -35.73 18.77 17.48
C SER A 49 -35.03 18.92 16.14
N LEU A 50 -35.58 19.75 15.24
CA LEU A 50 -34.94 20.03 13.94
C LEU A 50 -33.56 20.66 14.12
N ALA A 51 -33.42 21.67 14.99
CA ALA A 51 -32.14 22.31 15.27
C ALA A 51 -31.08 21.32 15.80
N ALA A 52 -31.50 20.38 16.66
CA ALA A 52 -30.61 19.33 17.17
C ALA A 52 -30.15 18.36 16.07
N VAL A 53 -31.07 17.98 15.16
CA VAL A 53 -30.73 17.13 14.01
C VAL A 53 -29.76 17.87 13.10
N ILE A 54 -30.09 19.09 12.65
CA ILE A 54 -29.23 19.91 11.77
C ILE A 54 -27.82 20.08 12.36
N LYS A 55 -27.71 20.37 13.66
CA LYS A 55 -26.41 20.52 14.33
C LYS A 55 -25.55 19.26 14.26
N LYS A 56 -26.16 18.09 14.44
CA LYS A 56 -25.45 16.81 14.34
C LYS A 56 -25.06 16.51 12.90
N THR A 57 -25.94 16.82 11.96
CA THR A 57 -25.79 16.48 10.55
C THR A 57 -24.81 17.42 9.82
N SER A 58 -24.64 18.67 10.28
CA SER A 58 -23.73 19.65 9.67
C SER A 58 -22.24 19.31 9.81
N GLU A 59 -21.89 18.38 10.70
CA GLU A 59 -20.52 17.86 10.83
C GLU A 59 -20.13 16.93 9.67
N ASP A 60 -21.10 16.44 8.89
CA ASP A 60 -20.87 15.57 7.73
C ASP A 60 -20.79 16.39 6.42
N PRO A 61 -19.61 16.49 5.78
CA PRO A 61 -19.44 17.30 4.57
C PRO A 61 -20.37 16.91 3.42
N GLN A 62 -20.77 15.64 3.32
CA GLN A 62 -21.67 15.18 2.27
C GLN A 62 -23.11 15.66 2.44
N ILE A 63 -23.51 15.98 3.68
CA ILE A 63 -24.86 16.43 3.99
C ILE A 63 -24.92 17.95 4.09
N ALA A 64 -23.81 18.60 4.48
CA ALA A 64 -23.69 20.05 4.58
C ALA A 64 -24.06 20.79 3.27
N VAL A 65 -23.82 20.17 2.10
CA VAL A 65 -24.14 20.75 0.77
C VAL A 65 -25.62 21.05 0.59
N TYR A 66 -26.49 20.29 1.27
CA TYR A 66 -27.94 20.41 1.13
C TYR A 66 -28.61 21.21 2.26
N LEU A 67 -27.85 21.68 3.26
CA LEU A 67 -28.36 22.55 4.32
C LEU A 67 -29.05 23.83 3.80
N PRO A 68 -28.61 24.47 2.70
CA PRO A 68 -29.31 25.65 2.16
C PRO A 68 -30.76 25.38 1.75
N GLU A 69 -31.08 24.18 1.25
CA GLU A 69 -32.45 23.80 0.89
C GLU A 69 -33.35 23.64 2.13
N ILE A 70 -32.76 23.20 3.25
CA ILE A 70 -33.43 23.06 4.55
C ILE A 70 -33.70 24.43 5.18
N ASP A 71 -32.78 25.38 5.02
CA ASP A 71 -32.90 26.73 5.59
C ASP A 71 -34.13 27.49 5.05
N ASP A 72 -34.44 27.39 3.76
CA ASP A 72 -35.58 28.10 3.17
C ASP A 72 -36.94 27.55 3.62
N VAL A 73 -37.03 26.22 3.78
CA VAL A 73 -38.24 25.59 4.32
C VAL A 73 -38.35 25.84 5.83
N THR A 74 -37.22 25.96 6.53
CA THR A 74 -37.18 26.34 7.96
C THR A 74 -37.74 27.76 8.16
N LYS A 75 -37.34 28.74 7.34
CA LYS A 75 -37.93 30.10 7.36
C LYS A 75 -39.45 30.08 7.13
N THR A 76 -39.93 29.18 6.28
CA THR A 76 -41.36 29.00 6.03
C THR A 76 -42.08 28.50 7.30
N ALA A 77 -41.50 27.51 7.99
CA ALA A 77 -42.04 27.01 9.26
C ALA A 77 -42.00 28.07 10.38
N GLU A 78 -40.97 28.91 10.42
CA GLU A 78 -40.87 30.04 11.35
C GLU A 78 -41.94 31.12 11.06
N THR A 79 -42.17 31.43 9.79
CA THR A 79 -43.26 32.36 9.39
C THR A 79 -44.62 31.83 9.83
N LEU A 80 -44.87 30.52 9.71
CA LEU A 80 -46.11 29.89 10.19
C LEU A 80 -46.26 29.97 11.71
N MET A 81 -45.16 29.93 12.46
CA MET A 81 -45.15 30.16 13.91
C MET A 81 -45.54 31.59 14.26
N GLU A 82 -45.02 32.58 13.53
CA GLU A 82 -45.36 34.00 13.70
C GLU A 82 -46.82 34.29 13.37
N GLN A 83 -47.36 33.62 12.35
CA GLN A 83 -48.77 33.68 11.95
C GLN A 83 -49.70 32.87 12.87
N GLU A 84 -49.15 32.26 13.93
CA GLU A 84 -49.89 31.46 14.91
C GLU A 84 -50.58 30.21 14.31
N ASN A 85 -50.16 29.79 13.12
CA ASN A 85 -50.63 28.59 12.41
C ASN A 85 -49.81 27.36 12.83
N TYR A 86 -49.95 26.99 14.09
CA TYR A 86 -49.12 25.97 14.74
C TYR A 86 -49.32 24.55 14.17
N GLU A 87 -50.52 24.23 13.67
CA GLU A 87 -50.79 22.91 13.06
C GLU A 87 -49.96 22.71 11.79
N LEU A 88 -49.96 23.71 10.90
CA LEU A 88 -49.17 23.65 9.68
C LEU A 88 -47.68 23.72 9.99
N ALA A 89 -47.26 24.56 10.95
CA ALA A 89 -45.87 24.64 11.39
C ALA A 89 -45.33 23.28 11.88
N ILE A 90 -46.10 22.53 12.69
CA ILE A 90 -45.73 21.18 13.15
C ILE A 90 -45.55 20.22 11.98
N ALA A 91 -46.48 20.26 11.01
CA ALA A 91 -46.40 19.40 9.83
C ALA A 91 -45.15 19.71 9.00
N THR A 92 -44.83 21.00 8.79
CA THR A 92 -43.63 21.43 8.08
C THR A 92 -42.35 21.03 8.82
N TYR A 93 -42.26 21.23 10.14
CA TYR A 93 -41.09 20.79 10.91
C TYR A 93 -40.88 19.27 10.86
N LYS A 94 -41.96 18.48 10.91
CA LYS A 94 -41.86 17.01 10.75
C LYS A 94 -41.32 16.62 9.38
N GLN A 95 -41.85 17.23 8.31
CA GLN A 95 -41.37 16.98 6.96
C GLN A 95 -39.88 17.33 6.82
N LEU A 96 -39.43 18.41 7.44
CA LEU A 96 -38.02 18.78 7.47
C LEU A 96 -37.16 17.74 8.20
N ILE A 97 -37.59 17.29 9.38
CA ILE A 97 -36.87 16.25 10.14
C ILE A 97 -36.75 14.96 9.32
N ASP A 98 -37.85 14.52 8.69
CA ASP A 98 -37.87 13.33 7.83
C ASP A 98 -36.96 13.51 6.60
N ALA A 99 -36.93 14.71 6.01
CA ALA A 99 -36.04 15.03 4.90
C ALA A 99 -34.56 14.91 5.32
N VAL A 100 -34.16 15.53 6.44
CA VAL A 100 -32.79 15.43 6.95
C VAL A 100 -32.41 13.98 7.25
N HIS A 101 -33.30 13.20 7.86
CA HIS A 101 -33.04 11.79 8.13
C HIS A 101 -32.84 10.97 6.84
N ASN A 102 -33.65 11.22 5.80
CA ASN A 102 -33.47 10.58 4.50
C ASN A 102 -32.12 10.94 3.85
N MET A 103 -31.64 12.16 4.07
CA MET A 103 -30.34 12.61 3.56
C MET A 103 -29.18 11.94 4.29
N GLU A 104 -29.27 11.79 5.62
CA GLU A 104 -28.32 10.99 6.40
C GLU A 104 -28.25 9.54 5.90
N LEU A 105 -29.40 8.94 5.60
CA LEU A 105 -29.47 7.58 5.08
C LEU A 105 -28.81 7.46 3.70
N ARG A 106 -29.01 8.45 2.81
CA ARG A 106 -28.36 8.50 1.50
C ARG A 106 -26.84 8.65 1.63
N ALA A 107 -26.35 9.58 2.45
CA ALA A 107 -24.92 9.77 2.69
C ALA A 107 -24.28 8.50 3.26
N LEU A 108 -24.95 7.80 4.18
CA LEU A 108 -24.49 6.53 4.71
C LEU A 108 -24.40 5.45 3.63
N GLN A 109 -25.38 5.38 2.71
CA GLN A 109 -25.35 4.45 1.57
C GLN A 109 -24.20 4.76 0.61
N GLU A 110 -23.92 6.04 0.34
CA GLU A 110 -22.80 6.47 -0.49
C GLU A 110 -21.46 6.09 0.13
N LYS A 111 -21.26 6.37 1.43
CA LYS A 111 -20.05 5.95 2.16
C LYS A 111 -19.87 4.44 2.13
N LYS A 112 -20.96 3.68 2.27
CA LYS A 112 -20.91 2.21 2.17
C LYS A 112 -20.44 1.76 0.78
N LYS A 113 -20.96 2.35 -0.31
CA LYS A 113 -20.51 2.06 -1.68
C LYS A 113 -19.05 2.43 -1.90
N GLU A 114 -18.60 3.57 -1.37
CA GLU A 114 -17.18 3.98 -1.46
C GLU A 114 -16.28 2.98 -0.74
N VAL A 115 -16.68 2.50 0.45
CA VAL A 115 -15.97 1.45 1.18
C VAL A 115 -15.89 0.16 0.36
N GLU A 116 -16.99 -0.31 -0.23
CA GLU A 116 -17.00 -1.53 -1.05
C GLU A 116 -16.02 -1.41 -2.24
N LYS A 117 -16.05 -0.27 -2.94
CA LYS A 117 -15.11 0.02 -4.03
C LYS A 117 -13.64 0.03 -3.57
N LEU A 118 -13.37 0.69 -2.45
CA LEU A 118 -12.02 0.77 -1.89
C LEU A 118 -11.53 -0.60 -1.40
N GLN A 119 -12.42 -1.44 -0.89
CA GLN A 119 -12.10 -2.80 -0.47
C GLN A 119 -11.64 -3.65 -1.66
N GLU A 120 -12.38 -3.62 -2.77
CA GLU A 120 -11.99 -4.30 -4.01
C GLU A 120 -10.66 -3.77 -4.56
N GLN A 121 -10.48 -2.45 -4.55
CA GLN A 121 -9.24 -1.81 -4.98
C GLN A 121 -8.04 -2.26 -4.13
N VAL A 122 -8.17 -2.26 -2.80
CA VAL A 122 -7.10 -2.71 -1.90
C VAL A 122 -6.80 -4.19 -2.10
N ALA A 123 -7.80 -5.04 -2.33
CA ALA A 123 -7.58 -6.45 -2.60
C ALA A 123 -6.77 -6.68 -3.89
N ALA A 124 -7.11 -5.96 -4.97
CA ALA A 124 -6.39 -6.04 -6.23
C ALA A 124 -4.93 -5.56 -6.12
N ILE A 125 -4.71 -4.39 -5.49
CA ILE A 125 -3.36 -3.83 -5.32
C ILE A 125 -2.52 -4.70 -4.37
N HIS A 126 -3.12 -5.23 -3.31
CA HIS A 126 -2.44 -6.17 -2.41
C HIS A 126 -2.00 -7.43 -3.16
N GLU A 127 -2.85 -7.99 -4.04
CA GLU A 127 -2.48 -9.14 -4.86
C GLU A 127 -1.31 -8.82 -5.79
N GLU A 128 -1.32 -7.66 -6.44
CA GLU A 128 -0.19 -7.21 -7.26
C GLU A 128 1.08 -7.00 -6.43
N ALA A 129 0.97 -6.47 -5.21
CA ALA A 129 2.11 -6.21 -4.36
C ALA A 129 2.83 -7.50 -3.93
N LYS A 130 2.09 -8.61 -3.73
CA LYS A 130 2.63 -9.89 -3.21
C LYS A 130 3.88 -10.41 -3.92
N ARG A 131 4.09 -10.08 -5.19
CA ARG A 131 5.35 -10.41 -5.89
C ARG A 131 6.61 -9.90 -5.21
N PHE A 132 6.48 -8.87 -4.37
CA PHE A 132 7.58 -8.31 -3.57
C PHE A 132 7.60 -8.81 -2.11
N GLU A 133 6.70 -9.72 -1.74
CA GLU A 133 6.66 -10.29 -0.41
C GLU A 133 7.94 -11.10 -0.15
N GLY A 134 8.61 -10.86 0.98
CA GLY A 134 9.89 -11.48 1.30
C GLY A 134 11.09 -11.00 0.47
N ALA A 135 10.92 -10.02 -0.42
CA ALA A 135 12.01 -9.50 -1.25
C ALA A 135 13.15 -8.86 -0.42
N SER A 136 12.82 -8.27 0.73
CA SER A 136 13.78 -7.84 1.75
C SER A 136 13.10 -7.53 3.10
N PRO A 137 13.86 -7.41 4.21
CA PRO A 137 13.31 -6.99 5.50
C PRO A 137 12.59 -5.62 5.44
N LYS A 138 13.07 -4.69 4.60
CA LYS A 138 12.42 -3.38 4.41
C LYS A 138 11.05 -3.51 3.75
N PHE A 139 10.90 -4.41 2.78
CA PHE A 139 9.61 -4.69 2.16
C PHE A 139 8.68 -5.41 3.13
N ALA A 140 9.18 -6.38 3.91
CA ALA A 140 8.40 -7.04 4.94
C ALA A 140 7.79 -6.04 5.94
N GLN A 141 8.56 -5.05 6.40
CA GLN A 141 8.03 -3.99 7.26
C GLN A 141 6.96 -3.14 6.56
N ALA A 142 7.17 -2.79 5.28
CA ALA A 142 6.20 -2.01 4.52
C ALA A 142 4.87 -2.75 4.33
N PHE A 143 4.90 -4.07 4.09
CA PHE A 143 3.72 -4.92 4.05
C PHE A 143 2.97 -4.90 5.37
N VAL A 144 3.68 -5.10 6.49
CA VAL A 144 3.07 -5.02 7.83
C VAL A 144 2.36 -3.68 8.03
N ASP A 145 3.00 -2.56 7.67
CA ASP A 145 2.42 -1.24 7.83
C ASP A 145 1.17 -1.04 6.95
N ALA A 146 1.14 -1.62 5.75
CA ALA A 146 0.00 -1.59 4.84
C ALA A 146 -1.15 -2.47 5.33
N ASP A 147 -0.84 -3.68 5.83
CA ASP A 147 -1.78 -4.64 6.38
C ASP A 147 -2.46 -4.16 7.65
N VAL A 148 -1.74 -3.40 8.49
CA VAL A 148 -2.33 -2.75 9.65
C VAL A 148 -3.44 -1.79 9.22
N SER A 149 -3.20 -0.93 8.23
CA SER A 149 -4.23 -0.01 7.72
C SER A 149 -5.40 -0.78 7.09
N ARG A 150 -5.13 -1.84 6.32
CA ARG A 150 -6.18 -2.72 5.75
C ARG A 150 -7.05 -3.34 6.84
N THR A 151 -6.43 -3.87 7.90
CA THR A 151 -7.11 -4.53 9.01
C THR A 151 -7.96 -3.54 9.81
N MET A 152 -7.41 -2.36 10.13
CA MET A 152 -8.16 -1.29 10.79
C MET A 152 -9.36 -0.84 9.95
N ALA A 153 -9.20 -0.74 8.63
CA ALA A 153 -10.29 -0.37 7.73
C ALA A 153 -11.46 -1.37 7.77
N GLU A 154 -11.17 -2.68 7.77
CA GLU A 154 -12.19 -3.74 7.88
C GLU A 154 -12.87 -3.75 9.26
N GLU A 155 -12.12 -3.46 10.32
CA GLU A 155 -12.68 -3.32 11.67
C GLU A 155 -13.66 -2.14 11.75
N TYR A 156 -13.27 -0.97 11.23
CA TYR A 156 -14.15 0.20 11.17
C TYR A 156 -15.38 -0.04 10.31
N ARG A 157 -15.22 -0.74 9.18
CA ARG A 157 -16.34 -1.14 8.32
C ARG A 157 -17.32 -2.05 9.06
N THR A 158 -16.84 -3.05 9.78
CA THR A 158 -17.67 -3.97 10.58
C THR A 158 -18.43 -3.22 11.68
N LYS A 159 -17.79 -2.23 12.29
CA LYS A 159 -18.40 -1.31 13.27
C LYS A 159 -19.31 -0.23 12.64
N LYS A 160 -19.52 -0.25 11.32
CA LYS A 160 -20.28 0.75 10.53
C LYS A 160 -19.74 2.18 10.65
N GLN A 161 -18.47 2.33 11.00
CA GLN A 161 -17.76 3.62 11.04
C GLN A 161 -17.14 3.91 9.66
N PHE A 162 -17.99 4.07 8.64
CA PHE A 162 -17.55 4.11 7.24
C PHE A 162 -16.57 5.25 6.92
N GLY A 163 -16.68 6.42 7.56
CA GLY A 163 -15.73 7.51 7.35
C GLY A 163 -14.30 7.16 7.77
N LEU A 164 -14.15 6.47 8.92
CA LEU A 164 -12.85 5.97 9.38
C LEU A 164 -12.36 4.82 8.50
N ALA A 165 -13.26 3.92 8.07
CA ALA A 165 -12.93 2.84 7.15
C ALA A 165 -12.38 3.38 5.82
N ILE A 166 -13.04 4.37 5.21
CA ILE A 166 -12.58 5.04 3.98
C ILE A 166 -11.17 5.61 4.16
N THR A 167 -10.93 6.27 5.29
CA THR A 167 -9.63 6.88 5.60
C THR A 167 -8.53 5.83 5.67
N GLU A 168 -8.76 4.72 6.38
CA GLU A 168 -7.76 3.65 6.50
C GLU A 168 -7.59 2.85 5.20
N PHE A 169 -8.66 2.62 4.43
CA PHE A 169 -8.52 1.99 3.11
C PHE A 169 -7.67 2.84 2.16
N LYS A 170 -7.86 4.17 2.13
CA LYS A 170 -7.03 5.07 1.32
C LYS A 170 -5.55 4.99 1.73
N LYS A 171 -5.24 4.97 3.03
CA LYS A 171 -3.88 4.76 3.52
C LYS A 171 -3.31 3.40 3.07
N ALA A 172 -4.11 2.34 3.11
CA ALA A 172 -3.68 1.02 2.64
C ALA A 172 -3.36 1.05 1.14
N VAL A 173 -4.21 1.67 0.31
CA VAL A 173 -3.96 1.87 -1.13
C VAL A 173 -2.61 2.58 -1.36
N ASP A 174 -2.39 3.71 -0.69
CA ASP A 174 -1.16 4.50 -0.85
C ASP A 174 0.09 3.70 -0.46
N LYS A 175 0.01 2.95 0.66
CA LYS A 175 1.12 2.12 1.14
C LYS A 175 1.42 0.96 0.18
N TYR A 176 0.41 0.24 -0.32
CA TYR A 176 0.64 -0.83 -1.28
C TYR A 176 1.18 -0.32 -2.62
N ASN A 177 0.68 0.81 -3.12
CA ASN A 177 1.23 1.45 -4.31
C ASN A 177 2.69 1.87 -4.12
N ALA A 178 3.06 2.35 -2.92
CA ALA A 178 4.45 2.67 -2.60
C ALA A 178 5.35 1.43 -2.59
N ILE A 179 4.84 0.27 -2.12
CA ILE A 179 5.54 -1.02 -2.21
C ILE A 179 5.76 -1.40 -3.67
N ILE A 180 4.72 -1.37 -4.50
CA ILE A 180 4.80 -1.72 -5.92
C ILE A 180 5.77 -0.79 -6.65
N SER A 181 5.67 0.52 -6.45
CA SER A 181 6.54 1.50 -7.10
C SER A 181 8.01 1.27 -6.78
N LYS A 182 8.35 1.13 -5.49
CA LYS A 182 9.74 0.87 -5.05
C LYS A 182 10.20 -0.52 -5.48
N GLY A 183 9.28 -1.48 -5.51
CA GLY A 183 9.53 -2.84 -5.95
C GLY A 183 9.94 -2.87 -7.42
N ASN A 184 9.15 -2.23 -8.28
CA ASN A 184 9.45 -2.10 -9.70
C ASN A 184 10.77 -1.35 -9.94
N GLU A 185 11.03 -0.25 -9.22
CA GLU A 185 12.28 0.50 -9.37
C GLU A 185 13.52 -0.36 -9.07
N LYS A 186 13.45 -1.23 -8.07
CA LYS A 186 14.60 -2.01 -7.60
C LYS A 186 14.73 -3.39 -8.26
N TYR A 187 13.61 -4.05 -8.46
CA TYR A 187 13.55 -5.47 -8.77
C TYR A 187 13.05 -5.76 -10.19
N HIS A 188 12.76 -4.77 -11.02
CA HIS A 188 12.39 -4.96 -12.42
C HIS A 188 13.55 -4.59 -13.34
N GLY A 189 13.89 -5.47 -14.27
CA GLY A 189 14.87 -5.19 -15.30
C GLY A 189 14.32 -4.17 -16.29
N GLU A 190 14.97 -3.02 -16.43
CA GLU A 190 14.71 -2.07 -17.50
C GLU A 190 16.02 -1.84 -18.24
N THR A 191 16.03 -2.04 -19.56
CA THR A 191 17.26 -1.89 -20.36
C THR A 191 17.88 -0.52 -20.12
N GLY A 192 19.18 -0.47 -19.83
CA GLY A 192 19.87 0.76 -19.44
C GLY A 192 20.00 0.97 -17.93
N LYS A 193 19.35 0.13 -17.09
CA LYS A 193 19.39 0.25 -15.62
C LYS A 193 19.88 -1.02 -14.95
N ASN A 194 20.57 -0.82 -13.84
CA ASN A 194 20.93 -1.89 -12.91
C ASN A 194 19.69 -2.27 -12.09
N TRP A 195 19.60 -3.53 -11.69
CA TRP A 195 18.49 -4.01 -10.86
C TRP A 195 18.94 -5.22 -10.03
N THR A 196 18.08 -5.69 -9.14
CA THR A 196 18.36 -6.85 -8.30
C THR A 196 17.31 -7.92 -8.53
N ILE A 197 17.70 -9.19 -8.61
CA ILE A 197 16.72 -10.28 -8.61
C ILE A 197 16.11 -10.39 -7.20
N PRO A 198 14.79 -10.26 -7.03
CA PRO A 198 14.16 -10.37 -5.72
C PRO A 198 14.34 -11.78 -5.14
N MET A 199 14.25 -11.91 -3.81
CA MET A 199 14.38 -13.17 -3.03
C MET A 199 15.76 -13.84 -3.04
N VAL A 200 16.44 -13.89 -4.18
CA VAL A 200 17.81 -14.42 -4.30
C VAL A 200 18.83 -13.33 -4.01
N ASN A 201 18.49 -12.06 -4.26
CA ASN A 201 19.35 -10.90 -4.06
C ASN A 201 20.66 -11.00 -4.87
N ILE A 202 20.51 -11.20 -6.18
CA ILE A 202 21.61 -11.10 -7.16
C ILE A 202 21.53 -9.71 -7.78
N GLU A 203 22.55 -8.89 -7.56
CA GLU A 203 22.68 -7.59 -8.22
C GLU A 203 23.14 -7.77 -9.68
N LEU A 204 22.50 -7.03 -10.58
CA LEU A 204 22.73 -7.09 -12.01
C LEU A 204 23.11 -5.71 -12.54
N VAL A 205 24.22 -5.65 -13.26
CA VAL A 205 24.74 -4.42 -13.89
C VAL A 205 24.45 -4.45 -15.38
N TRP A 206 23.86 -3.37 -15.90
CA TRP A 206 23.61 -3.22 -17.33
C TRP A 206 24.91 -2.92 -18.08
N ILE A 207 25.22 -3.76 -19.08
CA ILE A 207 26.40 -3.62 -19.92
C ILE A 207 25.99 -3.09 -21.28
N ASP A 208 26.07 -1.77 -21.45
CA ASP A 208 25.51 -1.09 -22.63
C ASP A 208 26.11 -1.59 -23.96
N LYS A 209 27.41 -1.91 -23.95
CA LYS A 209 28.13 -2.42 -25.13
C LYS A 209 27.59 -3.77 -25.63
N LEU A 210 27.13 -4.61 -24.71
CA LEU A 210 26.63 -5.95 -25.02
C LEU A 210 25.11 -6.01 -25.03
N LYS A 211 24.42 -4.99 -24.51
CA LYS A 211 22.96 -4.95 -24.29
C LYS A 211 22.48 -6.15 -23.46
N ILE A 212 23.26 -6.51 -22.43
CA ILE A 212 22.93 -7.57 -21.48
C ILE A 212 23.09 -7.07 -20.04
N TRP A 213 22.55 -7.82 -19.09
CA TRP A 213 22.93 -7.70 -17.69
C TRP A 213 24.01 -8.73 -17.33
N ALA A 214 24.98 -8.32 -16.51
CA ALA A 214 25.95 -9.19 -15.88
C ALA A 214 25.71 -9.22 -14.37
N GLY A 215 25.92 -10.39 -13.73
CA GLY A 215 25.99 -10.48 -12.28
C GLY A 215 27.09 -9.56 -11.76
N GLN A 216 26.79 -8.72 -10.76
CA GLN A 216 27.79 -7.81 -10.19
C GLN A 216 28.95 -8.57 -9.54
N TYR A 217 28.65 -9.74 -9.01
CA TYR A 217 29.54 -10.61 -8.26
C TYR A 217 29.43 -12.04 -8.80
N GLU A 218 30.39 -12.90 -8.41
CA GLU A 218 30.19 -14.34 -8.49
C GLU A 218 28.96 -14.75 -7.65
N VAL A 219 28.27 -15.82 -8.07
CA VAL A 219 27.13 -16.35 -7.30
C VAL A 219 27.64 -16.85 -5.95
N THR A 220 27.05 -16.38 -4.85
CA THR A 220 27.50 -16.74 -3.50
C THR A 220 26.91 -18.05 -3.00
N ASN A 221 27.50 -18.63 -1.95
CA ASN A 221 26.94 -19.81 -1.28
C ASN A 221 25.52 -19.56 -0.73
N ALA A 222 25.22 -18.37 -0.21
CA ALA A 222 23.88 -18.03 0.26
C ALA A 222 22.86 -17.97 -0.89
N GLN A 223 23.24 -17.38 -2.03
CA GLN A 223 22.40 -17.30 -3.23
C GLN A 223 22.16 -18.68 -3.85
N TYR A 224 23.20 -19.51 -3.95
CA TYR A 224 23.07 -20.87 -4.50
C TYR A 224 22.27 -21.80 -3.59
N ARG A 225 22.34 -21.64 -2.26
CA ARG A 225 21.50 -22.40 -1.32
C ARG A 225 20.01 -22.06 -1.39
N LYS A 226 19.61 -20.95 -2.02
CA LYS A 226 18.20 -20.74 -2.37
C LYS A 226 17.68 -21.77 -3.39
N TYR A 227 18.57 -22.23 -4.28
CA TYR A 227 18.29 -23.30 -5.24
C TYR A 227 18.54 -24.70 -4.65
N LYS A 228 19.69 -24.90 -4.01
CA LYS A 228 20.09 -26.17 -3.37
C LYS A 228 20.40 -25.97 -1.89
N PRO A 229 19.41 -26.06 -0.98
CA PRO A 229 19.57 -25.71 0.44
C PRO A 229 20.66 -26.46 1.20
N LEU A 230 21.02 -27.66 0.74
CA LEU A 230 22.03 -28.52 1.36
C LEU A 230 23.40 -28.46 0.66
N HIS A 231 23.61 -27.51 -0.25
CA HIS A 231 24.92 -27.33 -0.88
C HIS A 231 25.98 -26.92 0.16
N ASP A 232 27.17 -27.47 0.01
CA ASP A 232 28.32 -27.23 0.87
C ASP A 232 29.57 -27.11 -0.02
N SER A 233 30.15 -25.91 -0.07
CA SER A 233 31.42 -25.62 -0.75
C SER A 233 32.64 -26.18 0.01
N LYS A 234 32.42 -26.86 1.14
CA LYS A 234 33.42 -27.55 1.95
C LYS A 234 34.40 -26.59 2.63
N LYS A 235 35.53 -27.15 3.05
CA LYS A 235 36.69 -26.47 3.62
C LYS A 235 37.92 -26.89 2.84
N ALA A 236 38.91 -26.00 2.78
CA ALA A 236 40.23 -26.36 2.27
C ALA A 236 40.91 -27.38 3.20
N GLU A 237 41.96 -28.05 2.71
CA GLU A 237 42.67 -29.10 3.46
C GLU A 237 43.28 -28.56 4.77
N GLU A 238 43.59 -27.27 4.79
CA GLU A 238 44.20 -26.53 5.90
C GLU A 238 43.16 -26.00 6.90
N GLY A 239 41.88 -26.32 6.67
CA GLY A 239 40.78 -26.06 7.60
C GLY A 239 40.05 -24.73 7.41
N PHE A 240 40.50 -23.88 6.47
CA PHE A 240 39.81 -22.65 6.09
C PHE A 240 38.47 -22.96 5.42
N SER A 241 37.43 -22.18 5.76
CA SER A 241 36.10 -22.36 5.19
C SER A 241 36.05 -21.87 3.74
N LEU A 242 35.40 -22.63 2.87
CA LEU A 242 35.02 -22.23 1.52
C LEU A 242 33.49 -22.04 1.39
N ASN A 243 32.76 -22.28 2.48
CA ASN A 243 31.29 -22.34 2.51
C ASN A 243 30.63 -21.16 3.27
N GLY A 244 31.34 -20.04 3.43
CA GLY A 244 30.79 -18.81 3.99
C GLY A 244 29.70 -18.22 3.09
N ASP A 245 28.71 -17.56 3.68
CA ASP A 245 27.51 -17.07 2.99
C ASP A 245 27.83 -16.12 1.82
N ASP A 246 28.82 -15.24 1.99
CA ASP A 246 29.26 -14.23 1.02
C ASP A 246 30.47 -14.67 0.18
N GLN A 247 31.01 -15.87 0.41
CA GLN A 247 32.02 -16.48 -0.45
C GLN A 247 31.38 -17.00 -1.76
N PRO A 248 32.13 -17.04 -2.87
CA PRO A 248 31.65 -17.60 -4.13
C PRO A 248 31.32 -19.09 -3.95
N VAL A 249 30.28 -19.54 -4.65
CA VAL A 249 29.92 -20.95 -4.70
C VAL A 249 30.98 -21.73 -5.49
N ILE A 250 31.52 -22.79 -4.89
CA ILE A 250 32.45 -23.71 -5.55
C ILE A 250 31.91 -25.15 -5.47
N GLU A 251 32.71 -26.15 -5.85
CA GLU A 251 32.24 -27.55 -5.93
C GLU A 251 31.03 -27.70 -6.88
N VAL A 252 30.95 -26.83 -7.88
CA VAL A 252 29.91 -26.81 -8.90
C VAL A 252 30.48 -27.17 -10.27
N THR A 253 29.79 -28.09 -10.96
CA THR A 253 30.08 -28.43 -12.34
C THR A 253 29.41 -27.45 -13.29
N TYR A 254 29.85 -27.41 -14.55
CA TYR A 254 29.15 -26.71 -15.62
C TYR A 254 27.63 -26.96 -15.62
N TYR A 255 27.22 -28.23 -15.47
CA TYR A 255 25.81 -28.62 -15.45
C TYR A 255 25.06 -28.06 -14.23
N ASN A 256 25.72 -27.95 -13.07
CA ASN A 256 25.12 -27.29 -11.90
C ASN A 256 24.86 -25.80 -12.19
N CYS A 257 25.79 -25.11 -12.87
CA CYS A 257 25.63 -23.71 -13.22
C CYS A 257 24.51 -23.49 -14.24
N VAL A 258 24.44 -24.31 -15.29
CA VAL A 258 23.33 -24.28 -16.27
C VAL A 258 21.99 -24.56 -15.59
N ALA A 259 21.94 -25.53 -14.68
CA ALA A 259 20.73 -25.82 -13.92
C ALA A 259 20.31 -24.66 -13.01
N TYR A 260 21.27 -23.92 -12.44
CA TYR A 260 20.99 -22.72 -11.66
C TYR A 260 20.39 -21.59 -12.52
N CYS A 261 20.96 -21.32 -13.69
CA CYS A 261 20.38 -20.38 -14.66
C CYS A 261 18.96 -20.81 -15.08
N SER A 262 18.76 -22.10 -15.38
CA SER A 262 17.45 -22.64 -15.71
C SER A 262 16.46 -22.52 -14.55
N TRP A 263 16.92 -22.69 -13.31
CA TRP A 263 16.10 -22.51 -12.13
C TRP A 263 15.66 -21.05 -12.01
N LEU A 264 16.57 -20.07 -12.16
CA LEU A 264 16.24 -18.65 -12.19
C LEU A 264 15.17 -18.34 -13.26
N ASN A 265 15.32 -18.88 -14.47
CA ASN A 265 14.34 -18.74 -15.56
C ASN A 265 12.98 -19.43 -15.30
N SER A 266 12.93 -20.41 -14.40
CA SER A 266 11.70 -21.14 -14.03
C SER A 266 11.01 -20.57 -12.79
N THR A 267 11.74 -19.79 -11.98
CA THR A 267 11.15 -19.09 -10.84
C THR A 267 10.38 -17.86 -11.33
N MET A 268 9.41 -17.40 -10.54
CA MET A 268 8.59 -16.20 -10.83
C MET A 268 9.44 -14.94 -11.10
N ALA A 269 10.74 -14.98 -10.80
CA ALA A 269 11.77 -14.04 -11.25
C ALA A 269 11.69 -13.72 -12.75
N ARG A 270 11.40 -14.70 -13.63
CA ARG A 270 11.34 -14.45 -15.08
C ARG A 270 10.10 -13.64 -15.48
N ASP A 271 8.91 -14.17 -15.19
CA ASP A 271 7.67 -13.65 -15.78
C ASP A 271 7.26 -12.27 -15.23
N GLU A 272 7.74 -11.89 -14.04
CA GLU A 272 7.35 -10.64 -13.38
C GLU A 272 8.41 -9.55 -13.41
N PHE A 273 9.69 -9.91 -13.57
CA PHE A 273 10.80 -9.00 -13.37
C PHE A 273 11.77 -8.88 -14.54
N LEU A 274 11.80 -9.87 -15.43
CA LEU A 274 12.69 -9.87 -16.58
C LEU A 274 11.93 -9.41 -17.84
N PRO A 275 12.47 -8.46 -18.63
CA PRO A 275 11.82 -8.04 -19.88
C PRO A 275 11.71 -9.18 -20.90
N ASP A 276 10.71 -9.06 -21.77
CA ASP A 276 10.55 -9.95 -22.92
C ASP A 276 11.85 -10.02 -23.75
N GLY A 277 12.22 -11.24 -24.13
CA GLY A 277 13.42 -11.50 -24.93
C GLY A 277 14.72 -11.67 -24.14
N TYR A 278 14.69 -11.58 -22.81
CA TYR A 278 15.85 -11.86 -21.96
C TYR A 278 15.69 -13.18 -21.20
N GLU A 279 16.82 -13.80 -20.87
CA GLU A 279 16.92 -14.99 -20.03
C GLU A 279 18.24 -15.01 -19.25
N PHE A 280 18.25 -15.71 -18.12
CA PHE A 280 19.47 -16.02 -17.38
C PHE A 280 20.22 -17.17 -18.04
N ARG A 281 21.50 -16.97 -18.31
CA ARG A 281 22.40 -17.99 -18.86
C ARG A 281 23.83 -17.72 -18.42
N LEU A 282 24.71 -18.69 -18.67
CA LEU A 282 26.14 -18.47 -18.60
C LEU A 282 26.57 -17.45 -19.67
N PRO A 283 27.58 -16.60 -19.38
CA PRO A 283 28.16 -15.74 -20.40
C PRO A 283 28.90 -16.59 -21.44
N THR A 284 28.90 -16.12 -22.68
CA THR A 284 29.87 -16.63 -23.66
C THR A 284 31.27 -16.16 -23.28
N LYS A 285 32.31 -16.86 -23.74
CA LYS A 285 33.71 -16.48 -23.56
C LYS A 285 33.97 -15.08 -24.06
N LYS A 286 33.38 -14.70 -25.20
CA LYS A 286 33.50 -13.35 -25.76
C LYS A 286 32.85 -12.28 -24.89
N GLU A 287 31.66 -12.56 -24.35
CA GLU A 287 30.98 -11.66 -23.42
C GLU A 287 31.78 -11.52 -22.13
N TRP A 288 32.22 -12.63 -21.54
CA TRP A 288 33.04 -12.65 -20.32
C TRP A 288 34.33 -11.85 -20.50
N GLN A 289 35.04 -12.04 -21.62
CA GLN A 289 36.25 -11.26 -21.94
C GLN A 289 35.94 -9.78 -22.08
N THR A 290 34.86 -9.41 -22.78
CA THR A 290 34.45 -8.01 -22.94
C THR A 290 34.12 -7.37 -21.60
N ILE A 291 33.47 -8.13 -20.72
CA ILE A 291 33.15 -7.75 -19.34
C ILE A 291 34.42 -7.55 -18.50
N ALA A 292 35.36 -8.50 -18.56
CA ALA A 292 36.63 -8.43 -17.83
C ALA A 292 37.49 -7.24 -18.28
N THR A 293 37.59 -6.97 -19.59
CA THR A 293 38.46 -5.92 -20.13
C THR A 293 37.82 -4.55 -20.19
N THR A 294 36.48 -4.45 -20.15
CA THR A 294 35.71 -3.19 -20.29
C THR A 294 35.95 -2.47 -21.64
N ASP A 295 35.88 -1.14 -21.67
CA ASP A 295 36.09 -0.29 -22.86
C ASP A 295 37.52 0.26 -23.00
N ILE A 296 38.39 -0.07 -22.05
CA ILE A 296 39.72 0.52 -21.97
C ILE A 296 40.73 -0.55 -22.30
N ASP A 297 41.62 -0.25 -23.24
CA ASP A 297 42.75 -1.13 -23.55
C ASP A 297 43.69 -1.16 -22.33
N ARG A 298 43.55 -2.22 -21.54
CA ARG A 298 44.27 -2.43 -20.28
C ARG A 298 44.86 -3.82 -20.24
N LEU A 299 46.05 -3.91 -19.65
CA LEU A 299 46.73 -5.19 -19.44
C LEU A 299 45.98 -6.09 -18.44
N TYR A 300 45.36 -5.52 -17.41
CA TYR A 300 44.58 -6.21 -16.38
C TYR A 300 43.19 -5.57 -16.17
N PRO A 301 42.19 -6.30 -15.64
CA PRO A 301 40.86 -5.76 -15.35
C PRO A 301 40.83 -4.54 -14.42
N TRP A 302 41.82 -4.43 -13.51
CA TRP A 302 41.99 -3.28 -12.61
C TRP A 302 42.86 -2.15 -13.17
N GLY A 303 43.68 -2.36 -14.21
CA GLY A 303 44.63 -1.35 -14.68
C GLY A 303 45.76 -1.87 -15.55
N ASN A 304 46.74 -1.01 -15.82
CA ASN A 304 47.95 -1.35 -16.58
C ASN A 304 49.16 -1.71 -15.71
N GLU A 305 49.04 -1.53 -14.40
CA GLU A 305 50.13 -1.74 -13.45
C GLU A 305 49.84 -2.97 -12.58
N TRP A 306 50.88 -3.76 -12.37
CA TRP A 306 50.91 -4.81 -11.36
C TRP A 306 51.64 -4.28 -10.12
N PRO A 307 51.17 -4.56 -8.90
CA PRO A 307 50.02 -5.40 -8.56
C PRO A 307 48.68 -4.64 -8.45
N PRO A 308 47.53 -5.35 -8.37
CA PRO A 308 46.25 -4.74 -8.01
C PRO A 308 46.25 -4.13 -6.60
N GLU A 309 45.32 -3.21 -6.34
CA GLU A 309 45.08 -2.70 -4.98
C GLU A 309 44.45 -3.77 -4.07
N ASN A 310 43.52 -4.57 -4.61
CA ASN A 310 42.83 -5.67 -3.93
C ASN A 310 42.49 -6.79 -4.93
N GLY A 311 42.40 -8.03 -4.44
CA GLY A 311 41.97 -9.23 -5.18
C GLY A 311 42.64 -10.50 -4.64
N ASN A 312 42.18 -11.67 -5.10
CA ASN A 312 42.64 -12.96 -4.61
C ASN A 312 43.26 -13.76 -5.76
N TYR A 313 44.57 -13.95 -5.78
CA TYR A 313 45.32 -14.48 -6.92
C TYR A 313 46.23 -15.65 -6.56
N ALA A 314 46.56 -15.84 -5.29
CA ALA A 314 47.46 -16.90 -4.86
C ALA A 314 47.25 -17.27 -3.39
N ASN A 315 47.32 -18.57 -3.11
CA ASN A 315 47.33 -19.11 -1.74
C ASN A 315 48.69 -18.87 -1.04
N GLN A 316 49.30 -17.70 -1.21
CA GLN A 316 50.62 -17.34 -0.66
C GLN A 316 50.69 -17.51 0.85
N GLU A 317 49.59 -17.27 1.56
CA GLU A 317 49.48 -17.45 3.01
C GLU A 317 49.55 -18.92 3.45
N VAL A 318 49.28 -19.85 2.52
CA VAL A 318 49.19 -21.30 2.77
C VAL A 318 50.38 -22.04 2.14
N PHE A 319 50.80 -21.63 0.94
CA PHE A 319 51.89 -22.21 0.15
C PHE A 319 52.89 -21.13 -0.30
N PRO A 320 53.60 -20.47 0.63
CA PRO A 320 54.49 -19.35 0.31
C PRO A 320 55.70 -19.75 -0.55
N GLU A 321 56.04 -21.04 -0.61
CA GLU A 321 57.15 -21.57 -1.43
C GLU A 321 56.74 -21.87 -2.88
N ASP A 322 55.45 -22.16 -3.12
CA ASP A 322 54.94 -22.55 -4.44
C ASP A 322 54.40 -21.37 -5.25
N TRP A 323 54.06 -20.27 -4.57
CA TRP A 323 53.43 -19.10 -5.18
C TRP A 323 54.11 -17.83 -4.67
N ASP A 324 54.97 -17.19 -5.48
CA ASP A 324 55.51 -15.86 -5.19
C ASP A 324 55.02 -14.85 -6.24
N LEU A 325 53.99 -14.07 -5.87
CA LEU A 325 53.53 -12.91 -6.62
C LEU A 325 54.38 -11.70 -6.26
N ALA A 326 55.42 -11.45 -7.06
CA ALA A 326 56.34 -10.34 -6.86
C ALA A 326 55.59 -9.01 -6.62
N GLY A 327 55.83 -8.42 -5.46
CA GLY A 327 55.26 -7.12 -5.07
C GLY A 327 53.80 -7.15 -4.58
N TYR A 328 53.15 -8.31 -4.56
CA TYR A 328 51.79 -8.47 -4.05
C TYR A 328 51.76 -9.43 -2.86
N ALA A 329 50.93 -9.12 -1.87
CA ALA A 329 50.61 -10.02 -0.78
C ALA A 329 49.11 -10.27 -0.82
N ASP A 330 48.73 -11.48 -1.24
CA ASP A 330 47.36 -11.93 -1.10
C ASP A 330 47.00 -12.04 0.39
N LYS A 331 45.82 -11.55 0.76
CA LYS A 331 45.32 -11.51 2.14
C LYS A 331 44.37 -12.66 2.45
N PHE A 332 44.14 -13.54 1.47
CA PHE A 332 43.14 -14.58 1.54
C PHE A 332 43.77 -15.94 1.24
N ALA A 333 43.94 -16.74 2.28
CA ALA A 333 44.38 -18.14 2.20
C ALA A 333 43.54 -19.03 1.27
N VAL A 334 42.27 -18.68 1.06
CA VAL A 334 41.28 -19.37 0.23
C VAL A 334 40.38 -18.35 -0.45
N THR A 335 39.24 -18.75 -1.03
CA THR A 335 38.25 -17.80 -1.58
C THR A 335 37.88 -16.71 -0.57
N CYS A 336 37.74 -15.48 -1.06
CA CYS A 336 37.32 -14.34 -0.26
C CYS A 336 35.82 -14.06 -0.44
N ASP A 337 35.27 -13.17 0.39
CA ASP A 337 33.93 -12.65 0.15
C ASP A 337 33.92 -11.93 -1.20
N VAL A 338 32.84 -12.10 -1.98
CA VAL A 338 32.79 -11.61 -3.37
C VAL A 338 32.94 -10.09 -3.53
N LYS A 339 32.79 -9.31 -2.45
CA LYS A 339 33.02 -7.86 -2.45
C LYS A 339 34.48 -7.47 -2.27
N ASP A 340 35.30 -8.39 -1.79
CA ASP A 340 36.73 -8.18 -1.54
C ASP A 340 37.61 -8.72 -2.69
N SER A 341 37.01 -9.37 -3.69
CA SER A 341 37.71 -9.98 -4.84
C SER A 341 38.26 -8.97 -5.86
N GLY A 342 38.09 -7.67 -5.62
CA GLY A 342 38.52 -6.59 -6.51
C GLY A 342 37.53 -6.35 -7.66
N LYS A 343 37.44 -5.10 -8.14
CA LYS A 343 36.47 -4.68 -9.16
C LYS A 343 37.11 -4.05 -10.38
N ASN A 344 36.44 -4.17 -11.53
CA ASN A 344 36.80 -3.49 -12.77
C ASN A 344 36.16 -2.08 -12.88
N ALA A 345 36.35 -1.42 -14.03
CA ALA A 345 35.80 -0.08 -14.29
C ALA A 345 34.27 -0.01 -14.44
N TRP A 346 33.58 -1.16 -14.52
CA TRP A 346 32.12 -1.27 -14.56
C TRP A 346 31.52 -1.71 -13.21
N ASP A 347 32.31 -1.65 -12.12
CA ASP A 347 31.90 -2.09 -10.78
C ASP A 347 31.49 -3.57 -10.70
N LEU A 348 32.07 -4.40 -11.57
CA LEU A 348 31.95 -5.87 -11.54
C LEU A 348 33.15 -6.47 -10.81
N PHE A 349 32.87 -7.43 -9.94
CA PHE A 349 33.85 -8.03 -9.04
C PHE A 349 34.22 -9.45 -9.47
N GLY A 350 35.35 -9.98 -8.98
CA GLY A 350 35.71 -11.39 -9.15
C GLY A 350 36.22 -11.79 -10.54
N LEU A 351 36.15 -10.90 -11.53
CA LEU A 351 36.54 -11.17 -12.93
C LEU A 351 38.04 -11.49 -13.11
N SER A 352 38.85 -11.29 -12.09
CA SER A 352 40.24 -11.72 -12.08
C SER A 352 40.61 -12.16 -10.68
N GLY A 353 40.79 -13.47 -10.53
CA GLY A 353 41.11 -14.10 -9.25
C GLY A 353 39.90 -14.76 -8.58
N ASN A 354 40.04 -15.11 -7.30
CA ASN A 354 39.06 -15.73 -6.42
C ASN A 354 38.60 -17.13 -6.88
N VAL A 355 37.83 -17.25 -7.96
CA VAL A 355 37.43 -18.55 -8.54
C VAL A 355 37.44 -18.51 -10.07
N TRP A 356 37.53 -19.70 -10.68
CA TRP A 356 37.29 -19.84 -12.12
C TRP A 356 35.81 -19.74 -12.44
N GLU A 357 35.46 -18.96 -13.46
CA GLU A 357 34.07 -18.79 -13.90
C GLU A 357 33.74 -19.61 -15.16
N TRP A 358 32.64 -20.35 -15.11
CA TRP A 358 32.17 -21.16 -16.24
C TRP A 358 31.57 -20.28 -17.36
N THR A 359 31.94 -20.56 -18.62
CA THR A 359 31.35 -19.93 -19.81
C THR A 359 30.54 -20.96 -20.61
N SER A 360 29.61 -20.49 -21.45
CA SER A 360 28.75 -21.36 -22.28
C SER A 360 29.48 -22.04 -23.45
N ASP A 361 30.70 -21.60 -23.76
CA ASP A 361 31.45 -22.06 -24.92
C ASP A 361 31.94 -23.49 -24.73
N GLU A 362 31.83 -24.30 -25.79
CA GLU A 362 32.47 -25.60 -25.80
C GLU A 362 33.98 -25.43 -25.70
N ARG A 363 34.62 -26.29 -24.90
CA ARG A 363 36.08 -26.32 -24.79
C ARG A 363 36.64 -26.68 -26.17
N GLU A 364 37.19 -25.70 -26.90
CA GLU A 364 37.94 -25.98 -28.13
C GLU A 364 39.10 -26.91 -27.77
N GLY A 365 38.98 -28.17 -28.20
CA GLY A 365 39.94 -29.21 -27.89
C GLY A 365 41.30 -28.89 -28.47
N ARG A 366 42.24 -28.46 -27.62
CA ARG A 366 43.64 -28.86 -27.73
C ARG A 366 44.14 -29.25 -26.35
N ARG A 367 44.12 -30.56 -26.10
CA ARG A 367 45.17 -31.17 -25.28
C ARG A 367 46.43 -31.10 -26.14
N GLY A 368 47.35 -30.20 -25.79
CA GLY A 368 48.75 -30.26 -26.21
C GLY A 368 49.52 -31.00 -25.15
#